data_AF-A0A5J4YU75-F1
#
_entry.id   AF-A0A5J4YU75-F1
#
_cell.length_a   1.000
_cell.length_b   1.000
_cell.length_c   1.000
_cell.angle_alpha   90.00
_cell.angle_beta   90.00
_cell.angle_gamma   90.00
#
_symmetry.space_group_name_H-M   'P 1'
#
loop_
_entity.id
_entity.type
_entity.pdbx_description
1 polymer ?
#
loop_
_entity_poly.entity_id
_entity_poly.type
_entity_poly.pdbx_seq_one_letter_code
_entity_poly.pdbx_strand_id
1 'polypeptide(L)'
;MGTAADGVGHGAPWTVVSQGTSVGYEQAKLVDQWEAVLSAGAAYDVEPFLAAGAHETARALLALLTEVGTAADLLRASELLAALLARKGGKAAVMQLLVGDMQLLAKLAKQLAEMHTQPAGGMYAFQLQDSLSVVVGRMLAGLLATPAVTESETLSKQLTAYIVAMFAWITEQLRMREIVESHYVKSLESLGEILRVEKARLLLCDASAEHVKAVAQLVDKEQHHQVQALYQSVFVLWLLSFAAEPNTVAAVSKAMDEAFVPRRLCLLLREVTAEKVVRLCVATLNNLTQGKFSARLRREMVGAGIIKTVEQLCVRRWADTDILNDMHSLAENLQEEKKQMSSFEMYHSEVLSGVLQWTHVHTDDMFWRENVEKMERSNMEVLRCLVRLLAQSSDPVVLSVACNDLSMFIKYHPRGRYIAQSLGVKTRLMQLMGAESPEVRRHALNCIQVLMITHWDHLNTAL
;
A
#
# COMPACT_ATOMS: atom_id res chain seq x y z
N MET A 1 -26.72 1.91 7.70
CA MET A 1 -27.51 1.58 8.90
C MET A 1 -26.58 0.92 9.91
N GLY A 2 -26.47 1.48 11.11
CA GLY A 2 -25.79 0.90 12.28
C GLY A 2 -24.26 0.98 12.28
N THR A 3 -23.70 2.08 12.82
CA THR A 3 -22.29 2.13 13.26
C THR A 3 -22.12 1.22 14.47
N ALA A 4 -21.14 0.32 14.43
CA ALA A 4 -20.77 -0.61 15.48
C ALA A 4 -20.21 0.11 16.73
N ALA A 5 -21.11 0.71 17.53
CA ALA A 5 -20.81 1.28 18.85
C ALA A 5 -21.29 0.39 20.02
N ASP A 6 -21.93 -0.75 19.74
CA ASP A 6 -22.46 -1.64 20.76
C ASP A 6 -21.55 -2.87 20.90
N GLY A 7 -20.61 -2.82 21.85
CA GLY A 7 -19.70 -3.95 22.05
C GLY A 7 -18.80 -3.94 23.30
N VAL A 8 -18.83 -2.92 24.15
CA VAL A 8 -18.14 -3.00 25.45
C VAL A 8 -19.15 -3.53 26.48
N GLY A 9 -19.23 -4.84 26.62
CA GLY A 9 -19.98 -5.45 27.73
C GLY A 9 -19.48 -4.86 29.04
N HIS A 10 -20.38 -4.38 29.90
CA HIS A 10 -20.02 -3.79 31.18
C HIS A 10 -19.27 -4.83 32.04
N GLY A 11 -17.95 -4.76 32.05
CA GLY A 11 -17.08 -5.52 32.93
C GLY A 11 -17.20 -5.03 34.37
N ALA A 12 -16.49 -5.69 35.28
CA ALA A 12 -16.43 -5.22 36.67
C ALA A 12 -15.90 -3.77 36.73
N PRO A 13 -16.32 -2.94 37.70
CA PRO A 13 -15.77 -1.60 37.88
C PRO A 13 -14.25 -1.64 38.00
N TRP A 14 -13.56 -0.63 37.49
CA TRP A 14 -12.10 -0.58 37.55
C TRP A 14 -11.59 -0.55 38.99
N THR A 15 -12.37 -0.02 39.93
CA THR A 15 -12.07 -0.10 41.38
C THR A 15 -11.98 -1.53 41.92
N VAL A 16 -12.59 -2.51 41.23
CA VAL A 16 -12.50 -3.94 41.54
C VAL A 16 -11.38 -4.57 40.73
N VAL A 17 -11.30 -4.29 39.43
CA VAL A 17 -10.29 -4.84 38.52
C VAL A 17 -8.87 -4.44 38.93
N SER A 18 -8.69 -3.24 39.50
CA SER A 18 -7.38 -2.74 39.92
C SER A 18 -6.90 -3.28 41.26
N GLN A 19 -7.68 -4.11 41.96
CA GLN A 19 -7.26 -4.67 43.25
C GLN A 19 -6.02 -5.56 43.07
N GLY A 20 -4.96 -5.26 43.82
CA GLY A 20 -3.68 -5.95 43.70
C GLY A 20 -2.72 -5.37 42.66
N THR A 21 -3.12 -4.32 41.95
CA THR A 21 -2.24 -3.52 41.08
C THR A 21 -1.71 -2.29 41.82
N SER A 22 -0.80 -1.56 41.19
CA SER A 22 -0.28 -0.26 41.64
C SER A 22 -1.30 0.88 41.53
N VAL A 23 -2.45 0.64 40.88
CA VAL A 23 -3.48 1.66 40.64
C VAL A 23 -4.37 1.83 41.87
N GLY A 24 -4.31 3.02 42.47
CA GLY A 24 -5.10 3.39 43.64
C GLY A 24 -6.59 3.58 43.34
N TYR A 25 -7.41 3.60 44.39
CA TYR A 25 -8.87 3.72 44.27
C TYR A 25 -9.33 4.95 43.47
N GLU A 26 -8.77 6.14 43.75
CA GLU A 26 -9.13 7.37 43.03
C GLU A 26 -8.71 7.33 41.55
N GLN A 27 -7.57 6.70 41.25
CA GLN A 27 -7.13 6.51 39.86
C GLN A 27 -8.06 5.55 39.12
N ALA A 28 -8.45 4.45 39.74
CA ALA A 28 -9.41 3.51 39.16
C ALA A 28 -10.78 4.17 38.91
N LYS A 29 -11.25 5.03 39.82
CA LYS A 29 -12.48 5.82 39.65
C LYS A 29 -12.40 6.79 38.48
N LEU A 30 -11.23 7.36 38.19
CA LEU A 30 -11.04 8.17 36.97
C LEU A 30 -11.15 7.33 35.70
N VAL A 31 -10.69 6.07 35.72
CA VAL A 31 -10.88 5.15 34.59
C VAL A 31 -12.37 4.81 34.39
N ASP A 32 -13.11 4.54 35.48
CA ASP A 32 -14.57 4.33 35.43
C ASP A 32 -15.28 5.57 34.86
N GLN A 33 -14.89 6.77 35.29
CA GLN A 33 -15.43 8.02 34.74
C GLN A 33 -15.12 8.17 33.26
N TRP A 34 -13.89 7.87 32.84
CA TRP A 34 -13.49 7.96 31.44
C TRP A 34 -14.33 7.03 30.56
N GLU A 35 -14.52 5.79 31.00
CA GLU A 35 -15.34 4.83 30.29
C GLU A 35 -16.81 5.22 30.24
N ALA A 36 -17.35 5.76 31.33
CA ALA A 36 -18.72 6.30 31.35
C ALA A 36 -18.88 7.47 30.37
N VAL A 37 -17.88 8.36 30.31
CA VAL A 37 -17.83 9.48 29.36
C VAL A 37 -17.83 8.99 27.91
N LEU A 38 -17.07 7.94 27.60
CA LEU A 38 -17.07 7.33 26.26
C LEU A 38 -18.39 6.64 25.93
N SER A 39 -19.01 5.99 26.92
CA SER A 39 -20.28 5.28 26.78
C SER A 39 -21.48 6.23 26.59
N ALA A 40 -21.38 7.47 27.09
CA ALA A 40 -22.39 8.51 26.88
C ALA A 40 -22.51 8.98 25.40
N GLY A 41 -21.55 8.59 24.54
CA GLY A 41 -21.58 8.85 23.12
C GLY A 41 -21.19 10.28 22.73
N ALA A 42 -21.38 10.62 21.44
CA ALA A 42 -20.87 11.85 20.83
C ALA A 42 -21.48 13.17 21.37
N ALA A 43 -22.53 13.10 22.19
CA ALA A 43 -23.19 14.26 22.76
C ALA A 43 -22.50 14.80 24.02
N TYR A 44 -21.60 14.02 24.64
CA TYR A 44 -20.92 14.42 25.86
C TYR A 44 -19.62 15.17 25.56
N ASP A 45 -19.48 16.38 26.11
CA ASP A 45 -18.23 17.13 26.01
C ASP A 45 -17.15 16.49 26.90
N VAL A 46 -16.14 15.92 26.24
CA VAL A 46 -15.03 15.22 26.89
C VAL A 46 -13.94 16.17 27.38
N GLU A 47 -13.90 17.41 26.90
CA GLU A 47 -12.84 18.37 27.19
C GLU A 47 -12.69 18.70 28.68
N PRO A 48 -13.78 18.86 29.47
CA PRO A 48 -13.67 19.06 30.92
C PRO A 48 -12.96 17.91 31.63
N PHE A 49 -13.23 16.66 31.21
CA PHE A 49 -12.54 15.49 31.76
C PHE A 49 -11.06 15.49 31.37
N LEU A 50 -10.76 15.76 30.10
CA LEU A 50 -9.37 15.78 29.63
C LEU A 50 -8.52 16.84 30.33
N ALA A 51 -9.10 18.00 30.65
CA ALA A 51 -8.40 19.07 31.34
C ALA A 51 -8.02 18.70 32.79
N ALA A 52 -8.85 17.92 33.48
CA ALA A 52 -8.69 17.63 34.90
C ALA A 52 -8.10 16.23 35.20
N GLY A 53 -8.48 15.21 34.42
CA GLY A 53 -8.25 13.81 34.75
C GLY A 53 -7.32 13.06 33.78
N ALA A 54 -6.95 13.63 32.63
CA ALA A 54 -6.25 12.88 31.58
C ALA A 54 -4.90 12.29 32.04
N HIS A 55 -4.11 13.03 32.82
CA HIS A 55 -2.78 12.58 33.24
C HIS A 55 -2.84 11.36 34.18
N GLU A 56 -3.66 11.43 35.22
CA GLU A 56 -3.84 10.31 36.16
C GLU A 56 -4.55 9.12 35.50
N THR A 57 -5.51 9.37 34.61
CA THR A 57 -6.18 8.31 33.84
C THR A 57 -5.21 7.60 32.91
N ALA A 58 -4.34 8.34 32.21
CA ALA A 58 -3.29 7.77 31.36
C ALA A 58 -2.32 6.90 32.18
N ARG A 59 -1.89 7.38 33.36
CA ARG A 59 -1.01 6.62 34.25
C ARG A 59 -1.67 5.33 34.72
N ALA A 60 -2.93 5.40 35.14
CA ALA A 60 -3.70 4.23 35.57
C ALA A 60 -3.81 3.20 34.44
N LEU A 61 -4.22 3.62 33.23
CA LEU A 61 -4.36 2.73 32.08
C LEU A 61 -3.04 2.08 31.67
N LEU A 62 -1.93 2.82 31.69
CA LEU A 62 -0.60 2.27 31.41
C LEU A 62 -0.18 1.20 32.42
N ALA A 63 -0.45 1.41 33.71
CA ALA A 63 -0.19 0.43 34.74
C ALA A 63 -1.08 -0.81 34.56
N LEU A 64 -2.39 -0.63 34.38
CA LEU A 64 -3.36 -1.72 34.18
C LEU A 64 -2.99 -2.63 33.01
N LEU A 65 -2.53 -2.05 31.90
CA LEU A 65 -2.09 -2.82 30.73
C LEU A 65 -0.89 -3.74 30.99
N THR A 66 -0.12 -3.48 32.05
CA THR A 66 1.05 -4.29 32.41
C THR A 66 0.84 -5.15 33.65
N GLU A 67 -0.23 -4.91 34.41
CA GLU A 67 -0.43 -5.51 35.74
C GLU A 67 -1.71 -6.35 35.87
N VAL A 68 -2.71 -6.16 35.00
CA VAL A 68 -3.97 -6.93 35.05
C VAL A 68 -3.84 -8.28 34.34
N GLY A 69 -4.45 -9.31 34.91
CA GLY A 69 -4.23 -10.71 34.51
C GLY A 69 -5.13 -11.26 33.41
N THR A 70 -6.29 -10.65 33.10
CA THR A 70 -7.23 -11.22 32.10
C THR A 70 -7.12 -10.53 30.75
N ALA A 71 -7.23 -11.30 29.66
CA ALA A 71 -7.19 -10.77 28.29
C ALA A 71 -8.36 -9.81 28.00
N ALA A 72 -9.52 -10.02 28.63
CA ALA A 72 -10.68 -9.15 28.47
C ALA A 72 -10.47 -7.77 29.11
N ASP A 73 -9.93 -7.72 30.33
CA ASP A 73 -9.62 -6.46 31.00
C ASP A 73 -8.48 -5.71 30.31
N LEU A 74 -7.46 -6.44 29.82
CA LEU A 74 -6.39 -5.85 29.00
C LEU A 74 -6.94 -5.25 27.71
N LEU A 75 -7.85 -5.94 27.02
CA LEU A 75 -8.50 -5.41 25.82
C LEU A 75 -9.26 -4.13 26.16
N ARG A 76 -10.10 -4.15 27.19
CA ARG A 76 -10.87 -2.98 27.64
C ARG A 76 -9.96 -1.81 28.01
N ALA A 77 -8.89 -2.04 28.78
CA ALA A 77 -7.91 -1.00 29.12
C ALA A 77 -7.22 -0.44 27.87
N SER A 78 -6.89 -1.31 26.89
CA SER A 78 -6.22 -0.89 25.66
C SER A 78 -7.14 -0.02 24.79
N GLU A 79 -8.43 -0.33 24.72
CA GLU A 79 -9.42 0.46 23.98
C GLU A 79 -9.63 1.83 24.64
N LEU A 80 -9.72 1.88 25.97
CA LEU A 80 -9.80 3.14 26.73
C LEU A 80 -8.57 4.02 26.50
N LEU A 81 -7.38 3.42 26.48
CA LEU A 81 -6.13 4.14 26.19
C LEU A 81 -6.05 4.59 24.73
N ALA A 82 -6.48 3.77 23.78
CA ALA A 82 -6.57 4.13 22.37
C ALA A 82 -7.49 5.34 22.17
N ALA A 83 -8.64 5.36 22.85
CA ALA A 83 -9.58 6.48 22.85
C ALA A 83 -8.97 7.74 23.47
N LEU A 84 -8.19 7.61 24.54
CA LEU A 84 -7.49 8.73 25.17
C LEU A 84 -6.42 9.32 24.23
N LEU A 85 -5.61 8.47 23.58
CA LEU A 85 -4.58 8.84 22.60
C LEU A 85 -5.14 9.52 21.35
N ALA A 86 -6.39 9.25 20.98
CA ALA A 86 -7.06 9.88 19.84
C ALA A 86 -7.37 11.37 20.07
N ARG A 87 -7.27 11.85 21.32
CA ARG A 87 -7.63 13.23 21.71
C ARG A 87 -6.39 14.02 22.11
N LYS A 88 -6.37 15.32 21.81
CA LYS A 88 -5.17 16.17 22.00
C LYS A 88 -4.69 16.18 23.46
N GLY A 89 -5.59 16.40 24.43
CA GLY A 89 -5.25 16.42 25.85
C GLY A 89 -4.76 15.07 26.38
N GLY A 90 -5.45 13.99 26.01
CA GLY A 90 -5.06 12.62 26.36
C GLY A 90 -3.72 12.20 25.75
N LYS A 91 -3.49 12.51 24.48
CA LYS A 91 -2.19 12.30 23.82
C LYS A 91 -1.07 13.01 24.55
N ALA A 92 -1.24 14.29 24.89
CA ALA A 92 -0.23 15.06 25.62
C ALA A 92 0.11 14.43 26.97
N ALA A 93 -0.91 14.00 27.72
CA ALA A 93 -0.74 13.30 29.00
C ALA A 93 0.09 12.01 28.86
N VAL A 94 -0.23 11.17 27.87
CA VAL A 94 0.52 9.92 27.62
C VAL A 94 1.97 10.23 27.22
N MET A 95 2.21 11.20 26.33
CA MET A 95 3.58 11.54 25.92
C MET A 95 4.43 12.03 27.10
N GLN A 96 3.87 12.86 27.99
CA GLN A 96 4.58 13.32 29.19
C GLN A 96 5.02 12.15 30.08
N LEU A 97 4.15 11.15 30.28
CA LEU A 97 4.49 9.95 31.06
C LEU A 97 5.59 9.12 30.38
N LEU A 98 5.47 8.89 29.07
CA LEU A 98 6.45 8.08 28.32
C LEU A 98 7.82 8.76 28.19
N VAL A 99 7.86 10.09 28.10
CA VAL A 99 9.13 10.86 28.15
C VAL A 99 9.82 10.68 29.50
N GLY A 100 9.05 10.61 30.59
CA GLY A 100 9.58 10.36 31.93
C GLY A 100 10.02 8.92 32.16
N ASP A 101 9.34 7.95 31.53
CA ASP A 101 9.66 6.52 31.63
C ASP A 101 9.35 5.73 30.35
N MET A 102 10.37 5.57 29.49
CA MET A 102 10.28 4.76 28.27
C MET A 102 10.11 3.26 28.54
N GLN A 103 10.31 2.77 29.77
CA GLN A 103 10.08 1.35 30.09
C GLN A 103 8.61 0.97 29.97
N LEU A 104 7.69 1.92 30.15
CA LEU A 104 6.26 1.69 29.94
C LEU A 104 5.98 1.28 28.50
N LEU A 105 6.56 1.99 27.52
CA LEU A 105 6.46 1.62 26.11
C LEU A 105 7.16 0.28 25.84
N ALA A 106 8.33 0.06 26.42
CA ALA A 106 9.09 -1.17 26.22
C ALA A 106 8.31 -2.42 26.65
N LYS A 107 7.61 -2.36 27.80
CA LYS A 107 6.76 -3.45 28.30
C LYS A 107 5.61 -3.75 27.33
N LEU A 108 4.89 -2.72 26.86
CA LEU A 108 3.79 -2.89 25.93
C LEU A 108 4.24 -3.41 24.55
N ALA A 109 5.36 -2.90 24.04
CA ALA A 109 5.94 -3.37 22.79
C ALA A 109 6.40 -4.83 22.89
N LYS A 110 6.99 -5.22 24.03
CA LYS A 110 7.36 -6.62 24.30
C LYS A 110 6.13 -7.52 24.36
N GLN A 111 5.09 -7.11 25.10
CA GLN A 111 3.82 -7.84 25.17
C GLN A 111 3.19 -8.03 23.78
N LEU A 112 3.20 -6.99 22.94
CA LEU A 112 2.74 -7.08 21.54
C LEU A 112 3.54 -8.09 20.72
N ALA A 113 4.85 -8.08 20.85
CA ALA A 113 5.74 -8.99 20.12
C ALA A 113 5.60 -10.46 20.57
N GLU A 114 5.30 -10.70 21.85
CA GLU A 114 5.14 -12.04 22.41
C GLU A 114 3.76 -12.65 22.14
N MET A 115 2.75 -11.84 21.79
CA MET A 115 1.44 -12.34 21.37
C MET A 115 1.57 -13.12 20.06
N HIS A 116 1.39 -14.43 20.14
CA HIS A 116 1.45 -15.32 18.98
C HIS A 116 0.23 -15.10 18.09
N THR A 117 0.47 -15.06 16.78
CA THR A 117 -0.50 -14.79 15.71
C THR A 117 -1.47 -15.95 15.45
N GLN A 118 -1.54 -16.94 16.35
CA GLN A 118 -2.46 -18.07 16.18
C GLN A 118 -3.83 -17.75 16.82
N PRO A 119 -4.94 -17.99 16.11
CA PRO A 119 -6.31 -17.83 16.63
C PRO A 119 -6.64 -18.79 17.81
N ALA A 120 -5.71 -19.67 18.20
CA ALA A 120 -5.83 -20.59 19.33
C ALA A 120 -5.88 -19.88 20.70
N GLY A 121 -5.49 -18.60 20.78
CA GLY A 121 -5.54 -17.80 22.02
C GLY A 121 -6.94 -17.32 22.44
N GLY A 122 -7.98 -17.63 21.67
CA GLY A 122 -9.35 -17.15 21.89
C GLY A 122 -9.58 -15.74 21.35
N MET A 123 -10.85 -15.38 21.14
CA MET A 123 -11.28 -14.13 20.48
C MET A 123 -10.67 -12.86 21.12
N TYR A 124 -10.58 -12.82 22.45
CA TYR A 124 -10.04 -11.69 23.19
C TYR A 124 -8.54 -11.46 22.97
N ALA A 125 -7.72 -12.51 22.86
CA ALA A 125 -6.28 -12.36 22.64
C ALA A 125 -5.98 -11.74 21.27
N PHE A 126 -6.77 -12.12 20.26
CA PHE A 126 -6.66 -11.57 18.91
C PHE A 126 -7.06 -10.09 18.87
N GLN A 127 -8.20 -9.74 19.47
CA GLN A 127 -8.66 -8.36 19.57
C GLN A 127 -7.70 -7.49 20.40
N LEU A 128 -7.09 -8.07 21.45
CA LEU A 128 -6.08 -7.38 22.24
C LEU A 128 -4.84 -7.05 21.42
N GLN A 129 -4.37 -7.99 20.58
CA GLN A 129 -3.25 -7.74 19.66
C GLN A 129 -3.55 -6.60 18.70
N ASP A 130 -4.76 -6.58 18.12
CA ASP A 130 -5.24 -5.51 17.26
C ASP A 130 -5.20 -4.15 17.97
N SER A 131 -5.82 -4.06 19.15
CA SER A 131 -5.92 -2.81 19.90
C SER A 131 -4.54 -2.32 20.37
N LEU A 132 -3.70 -3.21 20.92
CA LEU A 132 -2.35 -2.88 21.36
C LEU A 132 -1.46 -2.42 20.21
N SER A 133 -1.58 -3.01 19.02
CA SER A 133 -0.81 -2.56 17.85
C SER A 133 -1.07 -1.07 17.55
N VAL A 134 -2.34 -0.66 17.56
CA VAL A 134 -2.75 0.74 17.32
C VAL A 134 -2.29 1.65 18.45
N VAL A 135 -2.42 1.23 19.71
CA VAL A 135 -1.94 1.99 20.88
C VAL A 135 -0.44 2.24 20.77
N VAL A 136 0.35 1.18 20.55
CA VAL A 136 1.81 1.27 20.41
C VAL A 136 2.18 2.14 19.22
N GLY A 137 1.52 1.96 18.07
CA GLY A 137 1.74 2.81 16.88
C GLY A 137 1.52 4.30 17.15
N ARG A 138 0.44 4.66 17.86
CA ARG A 138 0.15 6.05 18.27
C ARG A 138 1.16 6.61 19.26
N MET A 139 1.63 5.78 20.20
CA MET A 139 2.69 6.16 21.14
C MET A 139 4.00 6.47 20.41
N LEU A 140 4.43 5.57 19.52
CA LEU A 140 5.64 5.74 18.72
C LEU A 140 5.55 7.01 17.85
N ALA A 141 4.44 7.21 17.17
CA ALA A 141 4.20 8.41 16.35
C ALA A 141 4.23 9.70 17.19
N GLY A 142 3.60 9.69 18.37
CA GLY A 142 3.59 10.84 19.27
C GLY A 142 4.97 11.18 19.83
N LEU A 143 5.73 10.17 20.24
CA LEU A 143 7.10 10.35 20.75
C LEU A 143 8.04 10.85 19.65
N LEU A 144 7.88 10.36 18.42
CA LEU A 144 8.69 10.81 17.28
C LEU A 144 8.41 12.27 16.90
N ALA A 145 7.22 12.77 17.24
CA ALA A 145 6.84 14.18 17.08
C ALA A 145 7.13 15.04 18.32
N THR A 146 7.75 14.49 19.37
CA THR A 146 8.02 15.20 20.64
C THR A 146 9.48 15.69 20.68
N PRO A 147 9.74 17.02 20.68
CA PRO A 147 11.10 17.57 20.63
C PRO A 147 12.03 17.05 21.72
N ALA A 148 11.53 16.97 22.97
CA ALA A 148 12.30 16.46 24.11
C ALA A 148 12.85 15.03 23.90
N VAL A 149 12.18 14.22 23.09
CA VAL A 149 12.64 12.87 22.74
C VAL A 149 13.65 12.94 21.59
N THR A 150 13.35 13.72 20.55
CA THR A 150 14.17 13.78 19.33
C THR A 150 15.49 14.50 19.52
N GLU A 151 15.57 15.44 20.46
CA GLU A 151 16.79 16.20 20.81
C GLU A 151 17.70 15.42 21.75
N SER A 152 17.15 14.46 22.53
CA SER A 152 17.93 13.56 23.36
C SER A 152 18.49 12.41 22.53
N GLU A 153 19.81 12.31 22.42
CA GLU A 153 20.48 11.25 21.66
C GLU A 153 20.07 9.85 22.16
N THR A 154 20.07 9.65 23.48
CA THR A 154 19.71 8.37 24.10
C THR A 154 18.27 7.98 23.83
N LEU A 155 17.30 8.89 24.06
CA LEU A 155 15.88 8.58 23.87
C LEU A 155 15.55 8.41 22.38
N SER A 156 16.13 9.25 21.51
CA SER A 156 15.98 9.15 20.05
C SER A 156 16.49 7.80 19.52
N LYS A 157 17.63 7.31 20.02
CA LYS A 157 18.18 6.00 19.64
C LYS A 157 17.28 4.84 20.11
N GLN A 158 16.78 4.90 21.35
CA GLN A 158 15.84 3.91 21.87
C GLN A 158 14.53 3.89 21.07
N LEU A 159 13.93 5.06 20.83
CA LEU A 159 12.71 5.19 20.04
C LEU A 159 12.90 4.64 18.62
N THR A 160 14.03 4.94 17.99
CA THR A 160 14.34 4.42 16.65
C THR A 160 14.34 2.89 16.64
N ALA A 161 14.94 2.24 17.63
CA ALA A 161 14.93 0.78 17.74
C ALA A 161 13.50 0.21 17.85
N TYR A 162 12.63 0.85 18.65
CA TYR A 162 11.23 0.42 18.77
C TYR A 162 10.42 0.63 17.49
N ILE A 163 10.62 1.73 16.78
CA ILE A 163 9.97 1.99 15.48
C ILE A 163 10.38 0.95 14.46
N VAL A 164 11.68 0.63 14.37
CA VAL A 164 12.20 -0.37 13.43
C VAL A 164 11.65 -1.76 13.75
N ALA A 165 11.61 -2.14 15.03
CA ALA A 165 11.00 -3.39 15.45
C ALA A 165 9.50 -3.45 15.12
N MET A 166 8.78 -2.33 15.28
CA MET A 166 7.37 -2.23 14.92
C MET A 166 7.15 -2.38 13.41
N PHE A 167 8.00 -1.77 12.57
CA PHE A 167 7.91 -1.96 11.12
C PHE A 167 8.16 -3.42 10.72
N ALA A 168 9.15 -4.07 11.32
CA ALA A 168 9.41 -5.49 11.07
C ALA A 168 8.18 -6.34 11.45
N TRP A 169 7.61 -6.12 12.64
CA TRP A 169 6.41 -6.83 13.11
C TRP A 169 5.20 -6.60 12.18
N ILE A 170 4.88 -5.35 11.86
CA ILE A 170 3.75 -5.00 10.98
C ILE A 170 3.93 -5.64 9.59
N THR A 171 5.11 -5.51 8.99
CA THR A 171 5.36 -6.05 7.64
C THR A 171 5.27 -7.57 7.61
N GLU A 172 5.59 -8.25 8.72
CA GLU A 172 5.36 -9.69 8.86
C GLU A 172 3.87 -10.02 8.90
N GLN A 173 3.06 -9.28 9.68
CA GLN A 173 1.61 -9.47 9.69
C GLN A 173 1.01 -9.30 8.29
N LEU A 174 1.41 -8.25 7.57
CA LEU A 174 0.89 -7.94 6.24
C LEU A 174 1.29 -8.97 5.17
N ARG A 175 2.30 -9.81 5.41
CA ARG A 175 2.71 -10.90 4.50
C ARG A 175 1.99 -12.22 4.79
N MET A 176 1.20 -12.31 5.86
CA MET A 176 0.48 -13.53 6.20
C MET A 176 -0.61 -13.83 5.15
N ARG A 177 -0.56 -15.04 4.57
CA ARG A 177 -1.46 -15.45 3.49
C ARG A 177 -2.93 -15.53 3.91
N GLU A 178 -3.17 -15.92 5.16
CA GLU A 178 -4.51 -16.14 5.73
C GLU A 178 -4.77 -15.15 6.87
N ILE A 179 -4.41 -13.88 6.68
CA ILE A 179 -4.70 -12.84 7.65
C ILE A 179 -6.19 -12.54 7.72
N VAL A 180 -6.75 -12.51 8.93
CA VAL A 180 -8.13 -12.04 9.13
C VAL A 180 -8.19 -10.56 8.77
N GLU A 181 -9.21 -10.18 8.00
CA GLU A 181 -9.30 -8.84 7.43
C GLU A 181 -9.35 -7.72 8.48
N SER A 182 -9.95 -7.95 9.64
CA SER A 182 -9.93 -6.98 10.75
C SER A 182 -8.51 -6.71 11.24
N HIS A 183 -7.67 -7.75 11.35
CA HIS A 183 -6.28 -7.63 11.80
C HIS A 183 -5.40 -6.97 10.75
N TYR A 184 -5.65 -7.27 9.47
CA TYR A 184 -5.00 -6.57 8.36
C TYR A 184 -5.27 -5.07 8.43
N VAL A 185 -6.55 -4.67 8.60
CA VAL A 185 -6.94 -3.27 8.76
C VAL A 185 -6.25 -2.63 9.96
N LYS A 186 -6.16 -3.33 11.11
CA LYS A 186 -5.55 -2.79 12.34
C LYS A 186 -4.04 -2.62 12.23
N SER A 187 -3.36 -3.55 11.55
CA SER A 187 -1.94 -3.44 11.23
C SER A 187 -1.65 -2.25 10.31
N LEU A 188 -2.52 -2.01 9.31
CA LEU A 188 -2.42 -0.84 8.45
C LEU A 188 -2.75 0.47 9.17
N GLU A 189 -3.74 0.47 10.07
CA GLU A 189 -4.04 1.63 10.92
C GLU A 189 -2.83 2.01 11.78
N SER A 190 -2.23 1.02 12.45
CA SER A 190 -1.00 1.24 13.22
C SER A 190 0.13 1.80 12.36
N LEU A 191 0.34 1.22 11.17
CA LEU A 191 1.36 1.70 10.23
C LEU A 191 1.09 3.14 9.79
N GLY A 192 -0.16 3.45 9.46
CA GLY A 192 -0.60 4.77 9.03
C GLY A 192 -0.37 5.83 10.10
N GLU A 193 -0.62 5.52 11.38
CA GLU A 193 -0.35 6.45 12.50
C GLU A 193 1.15 6.81 12.57
N ILE A 194 2.04 5.83 12.41
CA ILE A 194 3.49 6.03 12.44
C ILE A 194 3.94 6.85 11.21
N LEU A 195 3.50 6.49 10.00
CA LEU A 195 3.95 7.11 8.75
C LEU A 195 3.42 8.53 8.51
N ARG A 196 2.49 9.02 9.33
CA ARG A 196 2.11 10.45 9.36
C ARG A 196 3.31 11.35 9.69
N VAL A 197 4.26 10.85 10.50
CA VAL A 197 5.47 11.60 10.87
C VAL A 197 6.54 11.43 9.80
N GLU A 198 7.11 12.53 9.32
CA GLU A 198 8.11 12.52 8.25
C GLU A 198 9.34 11.68 8.56
N LYS A 199 9.89 11.85 9.78
CA LYS A 199 11.03 11.07 10.26
C LYS A 199 10.76 9.56 10.23
N ALA A 200 9.51 9.12 10.40
CA ALA A 200 9.18 7.71 10.34
C ALA A 200 9.27 7.14 8.92
N ARG A 201 8.93 7.93 7.89
CA ARG A 201 9.07 7.51 6.48
C ARG A 201 10.53 7.32 6.10
N LEU A 202 11.41 8.18 6.61
CA LEU A 202 12.86 8.01 6.49
C LEU A 202 13.32 6.71 7.15
N LEU A 203 12.94 6.50 8.43
CA LEU A 203 13.29 5.28 9.16
C LEU A 203 12.78 4.00 8.49
N LEU A 204 11.59 4.02 7.89
CA LEU A 204 11.05 2.87 7.14
C LEU A 204 12.00 2.48 5.99
N CYS A 205 12.50 3.47 5.25
CA CYS A 205 13.38 3.27 4.11
C CYS A 205 14.80 2.87 4.53
N ASP A 206 15.34 3.50 5.58
CA ASP A 206 16.71 3.26 6.06
C ASP A 206 16.85 1.92 6.78
N ALA A 207 15.80 1.45 7.46
CA ALA A 207 15.84 0.21 8.22
C ALA A 207 15.96 -1.03 7.34
N SER A 208 15.19 -1.10 6.24
CA SER A 208 15.27 -2.19 5.27
C SER A 208 14.48 -1.86 4.00
N ALA A 209 15.08 -2.12 2.84
CA ALA A 209 14.40 -2.04 1.54
C ALA A 209 13.19 -2.99 1.46
N GLU A 210 13.22 -4.11 2.20
CA GLU A 210 12.10 -5.07 2.22
C GLU A 210 10.85 -4.53 2.93
N HIS A 211 10.99 -3.56 3.85
CA HIS A 211 9.84 -2.95 4.50
C HIS A 211 9.06 -2.06 3.53
N VAL A 212 9.74 -1.12 2.85
CA VAL A 212 9.09 -0.24 1.87
C VAL A 212 8.52 -1.03 0.69
N LYS A 213 9.19 -2.12 0.28
CA LYS A 213 8.70 -3.03 -0.75
C LYS A 213 7.43 -3.76 -0.33
N ALA A 214 7.36 -4.28 0.90
CA ALA A 214 6.15 -4.92 1.41
C ALA A 214 4.96 -3.94 1.42
N VAL A 215 5.21 -2.68 1.79
CA VAL A 215 4.18 -1.64 1.75
C VAL A 215 3.75 -1.31 0.31
N ALA A 216 4.69 -1.22 -0.63
CA ALA A 216 4.38 -0.98 -2.04
C ALA A 216 3.54 -2.12 -2.66
N GLN A 217 3.65 -3.33 -2.13
CA GLN A 217 2.94 -4.53 -2.62
C GLN A 217 1.51 -4.71 -2.06
N LEU A 218 1.03 -3.80 -1.18
CA LEU A 218 -0.26 -3.97 -0.48
C LEU A 218 -1.49 -4.02 -1.40
N VAL A 219 -1.43 -3.37 -2.57
CA VAL A 219 -2.53 -3.39 -3.55
C VAL A 219 -2.18 -4.42 -4.61
N ASP A 220 -2.29 -5.71 -4.29
CA ASP A 220 -2.09 -6.81 -5.27
C ASP A 220 -3.41 -7.38 -5.77
N LYS A 221 -3.42 -7.89 -7.00
CA LYS A 221 -4.60 -8.36 -7.74
C LYS A 221 -5.24 -9.62 -7.15
N GLU A 222 -4.50 -10.37 -6.35
CA GLU A 222 -4.93 -11.70 -5.90
C GLU A 222 -5.85 -11.64 -4.67
N GLN A 223 -6.02 -10.48 -4.04
CA GLN A 223 -6.80 -10.34 -2.81
C GLN A 223 -8.03 -9.44 -3.00
N HIS A 224 -9.22 -10.04 -2.94
CA HIS A 224 -10.47 -9.30 -2.85
C HIS A 224 -10.66 -8.74 -1.44
N HIS A 225 -10.13 -7.54 -1.22
CA HIS A 225 -10.31 -6.81 0.03
C HIS A 225 -11.63 -6.03 0.08
N GLN A 226 -12.22 -5.95 1.26
CA GLN A 226 -13.29 -5.01 1.56
C GLN A 226 -12.79 -3.57 1.43
N VAL A 227 -13.75 -2.66 1.25
CA VAL A 227 -13.51 -1.23 1.04
C VAL A 227 -12.62 -0.61 2.12
N GLN A 228 -12.71 -1.05 3.38
CA GLN A 228 -11.90 -0.50 4.46
C GLN A 228 -10.43 -0.93 4.38
N ALA A 229 -10.15 -2.20 4.06
CA ALA A 229 -8.79 -2.67 3.84
C ALA A 229 -8.16 -1.97 2.62
N LEU A 230 -8.88 -1.86 1.51
CA LEU A 230 -8.43 -1.11 0.33
C LEU A 230 -8.11 0.36 0.67
N TYR A 231 -9.01 1.02 1.41
CA TYR A 231 -8.79 2.39 1.85
C TYR A 231 -7.49 2.52 2.66
N GLN A 232 -7.27 1.65 3.66
CA GLN A 232 -6.08 1.73 4.51
C GLN A 232 -4.80 1.39 3.74
N SER A 233 -4.84 0.42 2.81
CA SER A 233 -3.70 0.08 1.96
C SER A 233 -3.29 1.28 1.10
N VAL A 234 -4.25 1.92 0.42
CA VAL A 234 -3.97 3.12 -0.38
C VAL A 234 -3.59 4.30 0.51
N PHE A 235 -4.15 4.43 1.71
CA PHE A 235 -3.80 5.49 2.66
C PHE A 235 -2.32 5.43 3.07
N VAL A 236 -1.79 4.23 3.31
CA VAL A 236 -0.37 4.04 3.62
C VAL A 236 0.50 4.40 2.41
N LEU A 237 0.11 4.01 1.18
CA LEU A 237 0.81 4.43 -0.04
C LEU A 237 0.77 5.95 -0.25
N TRP A 238 -0.37 6.57 0.05
CA TRP A 238 -0.54 8.02 0.02
C TRP A 238 0.41 8.72 0.99
N LEU A 239 0.55 8.22 2.23
CA LEU A 239 1.53 8.76 3.18
C LEU A 239 2.97 8.68 2.65
N LEU A 240 3.35 7.58 2.00
CA LEU A 240 4.69 7.45 1.38
C LEU A 240 4.91 8.43 0.23
N SER A 241 3.85 8.82 -0.49
CA SER A 241 3.94 9.81 -1.57
C SER A 241 4.30 11.23 -1.08
N PHE A 242 4.24 11.49 0.23
CA PHE A 242 4.75 12.72 0.86
C PHE A 242 6.24 12.65 1.23
N ALA A 243 6.99 11.64 0.79
CA ALA A 243 8.45 11.66 0.92
C ALA A 243 9.03 12.98 0.37
N ALA A 244 9.89 13.63 1.15
CA ALA A 244 10.52 14.90 0.78
C ALA A 244 12.05 14.77 0.71
N GLU A 245 12.65 14.06 1.67
CA GLU A 245 14.09 13.78 1.67
C GLU A 245 14.53 12.97 0.43
N PRO A 246 15.61 13.37 -0.27
CA PRO A 246 16.02 12.76 -1.54
C PRO A 246 16.21 11.24 -1.47
N ASN A 247 16.83 10.73 -0.40
CA ASN A 247 17.06 9.30 -0.21
C ASN A 247 15.73 8.55 -0.02
N THR A 248 14.80 9.11 0.76
CA THR A 248 13.46 8.55 0.95
C THR A 248 12.67 8.57 -0.35
N VAL A 249 12.73 9.67 -1.11
CA VAL A 249 12.06 9.80 -2.42
C VAL A 249 12.60 8.76 -3.41
N ALA A 250 13.91 8.53 -3.43
CA ALA A 250 14.52 7.51 -4.29
C ALA A 250 14.09 6.08 -3.89
N ALA A 251 14.12 5.77 -2.60
CA ALA A 251 13.69 4.46 -2.07
C ALA A 251 12.21 4.18 -2.35
N VAL A 252 11.33 5.16 -2.07
CA VAL A 252 9.89 5.07 -2.36
C VAL A 252 9.66 4.96 -3.87
N SER A 253 10.31 5.81 -4.69
CA SER A 253 10.18 5.74 -6.16
C SER A 253 10.48 4.34 -6.70
N LYS A 254 11.60 3.77 -6.24
CA LYS A 254 12.04 2.43 -6.66
C LYS A 254 11.04 1.36 -6.23
N ALA A 255 10.60 1.39 -4.97
CA ALA A 255 9.65 0.40 -4.46
C ALA A 255 8.30 0.44 -5.18
N MET A 256 7.77 1.64 -5.46
CA MET A 256 6.50 1.80 -6.18
C MET A 256 6.57 1.35 -7.63
N ASP A 257 7.70 1.60 -8.30
CA ASP A 257 7.98 1.17 -9.69
C ASP A 257 8.10 -0.36 -9.77
N GLU A 258 8.91 -0.97 -8.89
CA GLU A 258 9.08 -2.43 -8.84
C GLU A 258 7.79 -3.18 -8.48
N ALA A 259 6.92 -2.55 -7.69
CA ALA A 259 5.63 -3.11 -7.32
C ALA A 259 4.51 -2.78 -8.33
N PHE A 260 4.76 -1.99 -9.37
CA PHE A 260 3.75 -1.54 -10.36
C PHE A 260 2.55 -0.84 -9.70
N VAL A 261 2.81 0.01 -8.70
CA VAL A 261 1.77 0.69 -7.92
C VAL A 261 0.88 1.58 -8.81
N PRO A 262 1.42 2.44 -9.70
CA PRO A 262 0.59 3.22 -10.61
C PRO A 262 -0.40 2.37 -11.42
N ARG A 263 0.07 1.26 -12.00
CA ARG A 263 -0.80 0.31 -12.72
C ARG A 263 -1.85 -0.32 -11.79
N ARG A 264 -1.48 -0.77 -10.60
CA ARG A 264 -2.40 -1.40 -9.64
C ARG A 264 -3.50 -0.42 -9.20
N LEU A 265 -3.15 0.84 -8.95
CA LEU A 265 -4.13 1.88 -8.64
C LEU A 265 -5.04 2.19 -9.84
N CYS A 266 -4.51 2.17 -11.07
CA CYS A 266 -5.33 2.31 -12.28
C CYS A 266 -6.41 1.22 -12.38
N LEU A 267 -6.05 -0.03 -12.09
CA LEU A 267 -6.99 -1.14 -12.13
C LEU A 267 -8.01 -1.04 -11.00
N LEU A 268 -7.57 -0.69 -9.79
CA LEU A 268 -8.46 -0.45 -8.66
C LEU A 268 -9.49 0.65 -8.98
N LEU A 269 -9.07 1.75 -9.63
CA LEU A 269 -9.95 2.84 -10.07
C LEU A 269 -11.04 2.39 -11.08
N ARG A 270 -10.80 1.32 -11.84
CA ARG A 270 -11.78 0.76 -12.78
C ARG A 270 -12.84 -0.09 -12.07
N GLU A 271 -12.47 -0.72 -10.96
CA GLU A 271 -13.29 -1.70 -10.25
C GLU A 271 -14.05 -1.10 -9.05
N VAL A 272 -13.45 -0.18 -8.31
CA VAL A 272 -14.02 0.36 -7.07
C VAL A 272 -14.98 1.51 -7.31
N THR A 273 -16.08 1.54 -6.56
CA THR A 273 -17.09 2.62 -6.60
C THR A 273 -17.10 3.50 -5.34
N ALA A 274 -16.43 3.07 -4.27
CA ALA A 274 -16.38 3.81 -3.01
C ALA A 274 -15.55 5.09 -3.16
N GLU A 275 -16.20 6.26 -3.06
CA GLU A 275 -15.57 7.58 -3.28
C GLU A 275 -14.30 7.79 -2.44
N LYS A 276 -14.30 7.35 -1.17
CA LYS A 276 -13.13 7.49 -0.29
C LYS A 276 -11.88 6.76 -0.80
N VAL A 277 -12.04 5.63 -1.49
CA VAL A 277 -10.92 4.87 -2.07
C VAL A 277 -10.48 5.54 -3.35
N VAL A 278 -11.43 5.96 -4.20
CA VAL A 278 -11.14 6.71 -5.43
C VAL A 278 -10.35 7.99 -5.12
N ARG A 279 -10.80 8.79 -4.13
CA ARG A 279 -10.10 10.00 -3.69
C ARG A 279 -8.65 9.74 -3.35
N LEU A 280 -8.39 8.71 -2.53
CA LEU A 280 -7.02 8.37 -2.15
C LEU A 280 -6.18 7.85 -3.32
N CYS A 281 -6.75 7.05 -4.22
CA CYS A 281 -6.04 6.60 -5.42
C CYS A 281 -5.60 7.80 -6.27
N VAL A 282 -6.52 8.71 -6.58
CA VAL A 282 -6.24 9.91 -7.40
C VAL A 282 -5.22 10.82 -6.70
N ALA A 283 -5.40 11.09 -5.40
CA ALA A 283 -4.47 11.90 -4.63
C ALA A 283 -3.05 11.29 -4.56
N THR A 284 -2.96 9.96 -4.42
CA THR A 284 -1.67 9.25 -4.44
C THR A 284 -0.99 9.39 -5.79
N LEU A 285 -1.74 9.18 -6.89
CA LEU A 285 -1.22 9.32 -8.25
C LEU A 285 -0.75 10.76 -8.52
N ASN A 286 -1.52 11.78 -8.11
CA ASN A 286 -1.13 13.19 -8.22
C ASN A 286 0.15 13.54 -7.45
N ASN A 287 0.35 12.95 -6.27
CA ASN A 287 1.61 13.14 -5.54
C ASN A 287 2.78 12.49 -6.27
N LEU A 288 2.57 11.33 -6.89
CA LEU A 288 3.59 10.61 -7.66
C LEU A 288 3.88 11.27 -9.03
N THR A 289 2.99 12.13 -9.54
CA THR A 289 3.30 12.96 -10.74
C THR A 289 4.18 14.16 -10.44
N GLN A 290 4.44 14.48 -9.18
CA GLN A 290 5.32 15.60 -8.83
C GLN A 290 6.77 15.31 -9.27
N GLY A 291 7.47 16.35 -9.75
CA GLY A 291 8.80 16.23 -10.37
C GLY A 291 9.92 15.68 -9.48
N LYS A 292 9.68 15.52 -8.16
CA LYS A 292 10.62 14.88 -7.22
C LYS A 292 10.72 13.36 -7.43
N PHE A 293 9.65 12.71 -7.92
CA PHE A 293 9.63 11.26 -8.15
C PHE A 293 10.19 10.89 -9.53
N SER A 294 10.63 9.64 -9.66
CA SER A 294 11.14 9.09 -10.92
C SER A 294 10.15 9.26 -12.08
N ALA A 295 10.65 9.72 -13.22
CA ALA A 295 9.86 9.82 -14.45
C ALA A 295 9.28 8.46 -14.89
N ARG A 296 9.89 7.33 -14.49
CA ARG A 296 9.34 5.99 -14.77
C ARG A 296 7.92 5.81 -14.23
N LEU A 297 7.62 6.36 -13.06
CA LEU A 297 6.27 6.27 -12.47
C LEU A 297 5.24 7.01 -13.33
N ARG A 298 5.55 8.22 -13.80
CA ARG A 298 4.64 8.99 -14.67
C ARG A 298 4.44 8.30 -16.03
N ARG A 299 5.51 7.75 -16.58
CA ARG A 299 5.46 7.00 -17.85
C ARG A 299 4.66 5.71 -17.70
N GLU A 300 4.81 4.99 -16.57
CA GLU A 300 3.97 3.85 -16.22
C GLU A 300 2.49 4.24 -16.14
N MET A 301 2.15 5.39 -15.54
CA MET A 301 0.77 5.89 -15.50
C MET A 301 0.19 6.13 -16.89
N VAL A 302 0.98 6.71 -17.81
CA VAL A 302 0.60 6.89 -19.21
C VAL A 302 0.36 5.53 -19.86
N GLY A 303 1.31 4.60 -19.75
CA GLY A 303 1.23 3.26 -20.31
C GLY A 303 0.05 2.43 -19.76
N ALA A 304 -0.26 2.56 -18.48
CA ALA A 304 -1.39 1.89 -17.83
C ALA A 304 -2.76 2.46 -18.24
N GLY A 305 -2.79 3.56 -19.02
CA GLY A 305 -4.01 4.19 -19.48
C GLY A 305 -4.76 4.95 -18.39
N ILE A 306 -4.04 5.55 -17.44
CA ILE A 306 -4.67 6.32 -16.34
C ILE A 306 -5.43 7.53 -16.87
N ILE A 307 -4.89 8.24 -17.87
CA ILE A 307 -5.55 9.40 -18.51
C ILE A 307 -6.99 9.06 -18.91
N LYS A 308 -7.15 8.04 -19.76
CA LYS A 308 -8.45 7.56 -20.23
C LYS A 308 -9.35 7.09 -19.08
N THR A 309 -8.77 6.43 -18.08
CA THR A 309 -9.51 5.93 -16.92
C THR A 309 -10.09 7.09 -16.11
N VAL A 310 -9.30 8.14 -15.88
CA VAL A 310 -9.71 9.32 -15.12
C VAL A 310 -10.72 10.17 -15.90
N GLU A 311 -10.52 10.36 -17.20
CA GLU A 311 -11.50 11.05 -18.07
C GLU A 311 -12.88 10.37 -18.03
N GLN A 312 -12.92 9.03 -18.00
CA GLN A 312 -14.16 8.27 -17.84
C GLN A 312 -14.80 8.47 -16.45
N LEU A 313 -13.98 8.61 -15.40
CA LEU A 313 -14.45 8.86 -14.05
C LEU A 313 -15.01 10.28 -13.89
N CYS A 314 -14.46 11.29 -14.59
CA CYS A 314 -14.97 12.67 -14.57
C CYS A 314 -16.43 12.79 -15.06
N VAL A 315 -16.91 11.86 -15.89
CA VAL A 315 -18.31 11.86 -16.38
C VAL A 315 -19.30 11.40 -15.29
N ARG A 316 -18.82 10.70 -14.25
CA ARG A 316 -19.65 10.24 -13.14
C ARG A 316 -20.05 11.40 -12.23
N ARG A 317 -21.13 11.21 -11.46
CA ARG A 317 -21.52 12.13 -10.41
C ARG A 317 -20.78 11.77 -9.12
N TRP A 318 -20.15 12.76 -8.50
CA TRP A 318 -19.41 12.64 -7.24
C TRP A 318 -20.04 13.56 -6.20
N ALA A 319 -20.20 13.09 -4.96
CA ALA A 319 -20.62 13.94 -3.86
C ALA A 319 -19.49 14.88 -3.42
N ASP A 320 -18.26 14.39 -3.50
CA ASP A 320 -17.04 15.12 -3.20
C ASP A 320 -16.52 15.87 -4.45
N THR A 321 -16.68 17.19 -4.43
CA THR A 321 -16.29 18.05 -5.57
C THR A 321 -14.78 18.15 -5.75
N ASP A 322 -13.98 17.92 -4.70
CA ASP A 322 -12.52 18.03 -4.79
C ASP A 322 -11.93 16.91 -5.65
N ILE A 323 -12.57 15.74 -5.67
CA ILE A 323 -12.13 14.58 -6.47
C ILE A 323 -12.05 14.95 -7.95
N LEU A 324 -13.00 15.74 -8.46
CA LEU A 324 -12.99 16.17 -9.87
C LEU A 324 -11.80 17.06 -10.18
N ASN A 325 -11.45 18.00 -9.30
CA ASN A 325 -10.28 18.86 -9.47
C ASN A 325 -9.00 18.04 -9.49
N ASP A 326 -8.87 17.09 -8.57
CA ASP A 326 -7.73 16.17 -8.51
C ASP A 326 -7.63 15.31 -9.78
N MET A 327 -8.76 14.81 -10.28
CA MET A 327 -8.83 14.03 -11.53
C MET A 327 -8.40 14.85 -12.74
N HIS A 328 -8.87 16.09 -12.87
CA HIS A 328 -8.45 16.98 -13.94
C HIS A 328 -6.96 17.29 -13.87
N SER A 329 -6.44 17.62 -12.69
CA SER A 329 -5.00 17.86 -12.49
C SER A 329 -4.16 16.64 -12.87
N LEU A 330 -4.59 15.43 -12.49
CA LEU A 330 -3.90 14.19 -12.84
C LEU A 330 -3.87 13.98 -14.35
N ALA A 331 -5.00 14.18 -15.03
CA ALA A 331 -5.08 14.04 -16.48
C ALA A 331 -4.16 15.06 -17.18
N GLU A 332 -4.17 16.32 -16.77
CA GLU A 332 -3.33 17.38 -17.35
C GLU A 332 -1.83 17.08 -17.19
N ASN A 333 -1.40 16.71 -15.98
CA ASN A 333 0.01 16.37 -15.70
C ASN A 333 0.49 15.20 -16.58
N LEU A 334 -0.34 14.17 -16.74
CA LEU A 334 0.00 13.00 -17.55
C LEU A 334 -0.07 13.26 -19.05
N GLN A 335 -0.97 14.14 -19.51
CA GLN A 335 -0.99 14.59 -20.90
C GLN A 335 0.29 15.36 -21.25
N GLU A 336 0.81 16.17 -20.32
CA GLU A 336 2.07 16.87 -20.54
C GLU A 336 3.27 15.92 -20.58
N GLU A 337 3.37 14.95 -19.66
CA GLU A 337 4.42 13.91 -19.74
C GLU A 337 4.31 13.13 -21.07
N LYS A 338 3.09 12.76 -21.48
CA LYS A 338 2.86 12.03 -22.74
C LYS A 338 3.38 12.78 -23.97
N LYS A 339 3.25 14.11 -24.04
CA LYS A 339 3.78 14.91 -25.15
C LYS A 339 5.31 14.87 -25.25
N GLN A 340 5.98 14.62 -24.13
CA GLN A 340 7.44 14.57 -24.04
C GLN A 340 8.01 13.16 -24.31
N MET A 341 7.16 12.14 -24.39
CA MET A 341 7.56 10.78 -24.65
C MET A 341 7.74 10.52 -26.15
N SER A 342 8.83 9.86 -26.51
CA SER A 342 9.00 9.31 -27.86
C SER A 342 8.00 8.16 -28.12
N SER A 343 7.76 7.85 -29.40
CA SER A 343 6.91 6.70 -29.79
C SER A 343 7.37 5.39 -29.16
N PHE A 344 8.70 5.18 -29.04
CA PHE A 344 9.24 4.00 -28.39
C PHE A 344 9.04 4.01 -26.87
N GLU A 345 9.13 5.16 -26.20
CA GLU A 345 8.86 5.24 -24.76
C GLU A 345 7.38 5.01 -24.43
N MET A 346 6.47 5.48 -25.31
CA MET A 346 5.04 5.18 -25.20
C MET A 346 4.79 3.67 -25.32
N TYR A 347 5.32 3.05 -26.38
CA TYR A 347 5.25 1.59 -26.58
C TYR A 347 5.87 0.81 -25.41
N HIS A 348 7.06 1.19 -24.96
CA HIS A 348 7.77 0.56 -23.85
C HIS A 348 6.93 0.60 -22.57
N SER A 349 6.38 1.76 -22.23
CA SER A 349 5.57 1.94 -21.03
C SER A 349 4.24 1.18 -21.11
N GLU A 350 3.61 1.13 -22.30
CA GLU A 350 2.40 0.33 -22.54
C GLU A 350 2.67 -1.16 -22.32
N VAL A 351 3.74 -1.71 -22.92
CA VAL A 351 4.13 -3.12 -22.76
C VAL A 351 4.42 -3.44 -21.30
N LEU A 352 5.20 -2.62 -20.59
CA LEU A 352 5.53 -2.87 -19.19
C LEU A 352 4.33 -2.72 -18.26
N SER A 353 3.38 -1.86 -18.59
CA SER A 353 2.10 -1.79 -17.87
C SER A 353 1.26 -3.05 -18.06
N GLY A 354 1.52 -3.85 -19.10
CA GLY A 354 0.76 -5.06 -19.41
C GLY A 354 -0.72 -4.81 -19.76
N VAL A 355 -1.07 -3.59 -20.17
CA VAL A 355 -2.41 -3.20 -20.67
C VAL A 355 -2.29 -2.82 -22.14
N LEU A 356 -1.91 -3.79 -22.97
CA LEU A 356 -1.72 -3.60 -24.41
C LEU A 356 -3.04 -3.34 -25.13
N GLN A 357 -3.07 -2.35 -26.02
CA GLN A 357 -4.18 -2.09 -26.94
C GLN A 357 -3.68 -1.98 -28.37
N TRP A 358 -4.57 -2.17 -29.35
CA TRP A 358 -4.25 -1.89 -30.74
C TRP A 358 -4.08 -0.38 -30.95
N THR A 359 -2.82 0.04 -30.96
CA THR A 359 -2.37 1.38 -31.33
C THR A 359 -1.48 1.31 -32.58
N HIS A 360 -1.26 2.46 -33.23
CA HIS A 360 -0.57 2.51 -34.52
C HIS A 360 0.83 1.86 -34.50
N VAL A 361 1.58 2.00 -33.39
CA VAL A 361 2.95 1.47 -33.25
C VAL A 361 3.03 -0.05 -33.37
N HIS A 362 1.99 -0.79 -32.97
CA HIS A 362 1.98 -2.26 -33.06
C HIS A 362 1.90 -2.76 -34.51
N THR A 363 1.41 -1.93 -35.42
CA THR A 363 1.18 -2.29 -36.83
C THR A 363 2.07 -1.54 -37.82
N ASP A 364 2.83 -0.54 -37.35
CA ASP A 364 3.66 0.31 -38.21
C ASP A 364 5.04 -0.30 -38.47
N ASP A 365 5.26 -0.78 -39.69
CA ASP A 365 6.53 -1.30 -40.18
C ASP A 365 7.71 -0.34 -39.94
N MET A 366 7.52 0.97 -40.09
CA MET A 366 8.60 1.95 -39.91
C MET A 366 9.03 2.05 -38.46
N PHE A 367 8.06 2.12 -37.53
CA PHE A 367 8.33 2.04 -36.09
C PHE A 367 9.22 0.83 -35.75
N TRP A 368 8.90 -0.36 -36.26
CA TRP A 368 9.67 -1.56 -35.96
C TRP A 368 11.06 -1.52 -36.58
N ARG A 369 11.21 -1.10 -37.84
CA ARG A 369 12.54 -0.95 -38.46
C ARG A 369 13.48 -0.03 -37.68
N GLU A 370 12.94 1.05 -37.13
CA GLU A 370 13.73 2.06 -36.40
C GLU A 370 14.02 1.67 -34.94
N ASN A 371 13.15 0.87 -34.31
CA ASN A 371 13.17 0.69 -32.86
C ASN A 371 13.43 -0.74 -32.39
N VAL A 372 13.46 -1.75 -33.28
CA VAL A 372 13.54 -3.16 -32.90
C VAL A 372 14.78 -3.50 -32.06
N GLU A 373 15.94 -2.90 -32.35
CA GLU A 373 17.18 -3.11 -31.58
C GLU A 373 17.04 -2.59 -30.13
N LYS A 374 16.21 -1.56 -29.91
CA LYS A 374 15.98 -1.00 -28.58
C LYS A 374 15.26 -2.00 -27.66
N MET A 375 14.62 -3.03 -28.21
CA MET A 375 13.95 -4.09 -27.44
C MET A 375 14.93 -4.98 -26.65
N GLU A 376 16.21 -5.00 -27.02
CA GLU A 376 17.26 -5.74 -26.30
C GLU A 376 17.77 -5.03 -25.04
N ARG A 377 17.48 -3.73 -24.89
CA ARG A 377 17.92 -2.90 -23.77
C ARG A 377 17.39 -3.42 -22.43
N SER A 378 18.04 -3.01 -21.35
CA SER A 378 17.62 -3.33 -19.97
C SER A 378 17.40 -4.83 -19.75
N ASN A 379 18.32 -5.68 -20.25
CA ASN A 379 18.20 -7.14 -20.17
C ASN A 379 16.91 -7.68 -20.85
N MET A 380 16.55 -7.12 -22.01
CA MET A 380 15.39 -7.52 -22.80
C MET A 380 14.06 -7.39 -22.03
N GLU A 381 13.91 -6.36 -21.19
CA GLU A 381 12.74 -6.23 -20.29
C GLU A 381 11.39 -6.23 -21.05
N VAL A 382 11.33 -5.56 -22.21
CA VAL A 382 10.14 -5.51 -23.07
C VAL A 382 9.79 -6.92 -23.58
N LEU A 383 10.76 -7.64 -24.14
CA LEU A 383 10.57 -9.00 -24.65
C LEU A 383 10.16 -9.97 -23.54
N ARG A 384 10.83 -9.90 -22.38
CA ARG A 384 10.47 -10.70 -21.21
C ARG A 384 9.06 -10.39 -20.73
N CYS A 385 8.63 -9.13 -20.79
CA CYS A 385 7.27 -8.74 -20.47
C CYS A 385 6.26 -9.35 -21.45
N LEU A 386 6.49 -9.23 -22.76
CA LEU A 386 5.63 -9.84 -23.79
C LEU A 386 5.48 -11.34 -23.57
N VAL A 387 6.59 -12.07 -23.34
CA VAL A 387 6.57 -13.52 -23.06
C VAL A 387 5.77 -13.85 -21.80
N ARG A 388 5.90 -13.04 -20.74
CA ARG A 388 5.12 -13.19 -19.51
C ARG A 388 3.64 -12.93 -19.75
N LEU A 389 3.28 -11.93 -20.55
CA LEU A 389 1.89 -11.64 -20.93
C LEU A 389 1.27 -12.82 -21.69
N LEU A 390 2.01 -13.47 -22.60
CA LEU A 390 1.54 -14.69 -23.27
C LEU A 390 1.22 -15.83 -22.29
N ALA A 391 1.89 -15.88 -21.14
CA ALA A 391 1.74 -16.96 -20.16
C ALA A 391 0.67 -16.67 -19.10
N GLN A 392 0.41 -15.40 -18.77
CA GLN A 392 -0.35 -14.99 -17.60
C GLN A 392 -1.61 -14.18 -17.92
N SER A 393 -1.69 -13.55 -19.10
CA SER A 393 -2.86 -12.75 -19.46
C SER A 393 -4.03 -13.64 -19.86
N SER A 394 -5.23 -13.30 -19.40
CA SER A 394 -6.49 -13.84 -19.89
C SER A 394 -7.19 -12.93 -20.89
N ASP A 395 -6.70 -11.70 -21.09
CA ASP A 395 -7.29 -10.73 -22.02
C ASP A 395 -6.90 -11.09 -23.48
N PRO A 396 -7.89 -11.42 -24.35
CA PRO A 396 -7.64 -11.76 -25.74
C PRO A 396 -6.95 -10.65 -26.55
N VAL A 397 -7.20 -9.38 -26.23
CA VAL A 397 -6.56 -8.25 -26.93
C VAL A 397 -5.08 -8.19 -26.56
N VAL A 398 -4.77 -8.28 -25.26
CA VAL A 398 -3.38 -8.28 -24.79
C VAL A 398 -2.59 -9.44 -25.38
N LEU A 399 -3.16 -10.64 -25.40
CA LEU A 399 -2.53 -11.82 -26.01
C LEU A 399 -2.31 -11.64 -27.51
N SER A 400 -3.29 -11.09 -28.23
CA SER A 400 -3.20 -10.86 -29.68
C SER A 400 -2.11 -9.85 -30.04
N VAL A 401 -2.07 -8.72 -29.33
CA VAL A 401 -1.04 -7.68 -29.51
C VAL A 401 0.34 -8.24 -29.15
N ALA A 402 0.48 -8.96 -28.03
CA ALA A 402 1.77 -9.53 -27.65
C ALA A 402 2.30 -10.56 -28.66
N CYS A 403 1.43 -11.41 -29.21
CA CYS A 403 1.78 -12.33 -30.31
C CYS A 403 2.23 -11.56 -31.56
N ASN A 404 1.52 -10.49 -31.92
CA ASN A 404 1.88 -9.64 -33.05
C ASN A 404 3.24 -8.97 -32.86
N ASP A 405 3.46 -8.35 -31.70
CA ASP A 405 4.69 -7.61 -31.39
C ASP A 405 5.92 -8.52 -31.40
N LEU A 406 5.80 -9.74 -30.88
CA LEU A 406 6.85 -10.75 -31.00
C LEU A 406 7.11 -11.15 -32.45
N SER A 407 6.06 -11.25 -33.28
CA SER A 407 6.20 -11.52 -34.71
C SER A 407 6.93 -10.38 -35.42
N MET A 408 6.59 -9.12 -35.12
CA MET A 408 7.27 -7.95 -35.66
C MET A 408 8.73 -7.92 -35.23
N PHE A 409 9.03 -8.16 -33.95
CA PHE A 409 10.41 -8.28 -33.47
C PHE A 409 11.20 -9.36 -34.22
N ILE A 410 10.63 -10.56 -34.39
CA ILE A 410 11.31 -11.66 -35.11
C ILE A 410 11.56 -11.28 -36.58
N LYS A 411 10.61 -10.58 -37.22
CA LYS A 411 10.68 -10.18 -38.62
C LYS A 411 11.73 -9.09 -38.88
N TYR A 412 11.79 -8.07 -38.02
CA TYR A 412 12.66 -6.90 -38.25
C TYR A 412 14.03 -6.99 -37.56
N HIS A 413 14.19 -7.82 -36.54
CA HIS A 413 15.46 -7.93 -35.82
C HIS A 413 16.39 -8.97 -36.48
N PRO A 414 17.66 -8.64 -36.80
CA PRO A 414 18.59 -9.58 -37.44
C PRO A 414 18.79 -10.89 -36.64
N ARG A 415 18.74 -10.79 -35.30
CA ARG A 415 18.85 -11.93 -34.38
C ARG A 415 17.53 -12.34 -33.74
N GLY A 416 16.40 -11.80 -34.22
CA GLY A 416 15.09 -11.90 -33.56
C GLY A 416 14.66 -13.34 -33.33
N ARG A 417 14.85 -14.21 -34.33
CA ARG A 417 14.57 -15.65 -34.22
C ARG A 417 15.34 -16.33 -33.10
N TYR A 418 16.65 -16.11 -33.02
CA TYR A 418 17.51 -16.73 -32.01
C TYR A 418 17.11 -16.27 -30.60
N ILE A 419 16.86 -14.96 -30.45
CA ILE A 419 16.44 -14.37 -29.17
C ILE A 419 15.06 -14.87 -28.76
N ALA A 420 14.09 -14.93 -29.67
CA ALA A 420 12.76 -15.46 -29.38
C ALA A 420 12.81 -16.94 -28.96
N GLN A 421 13.68 -17.74 -29.58
CA GLN A 421 13.90 -19.13 -29.19
C GLN A 421 14.52 -19.25 -27.79
N SER A 422 15.52 -18.44 -27.45
CA SER A 422 16.17 -18.48 -26.13
C SER A 422 15.22 -18.04 -25.00
N LEU A 423 14.25 -17.18 -25.31
CA LEU A 423 13.18 -16.77 -24.37
C LEU A 423 12.00 -17.76 -24.28
N GLY A 424 12.03 -18.88 -25.01
CA GLY A 424 10.99 -19.90 -24.94
C GLY A 424 9.65 -19.50 -25.57
N VAL A 425 9.66 -18.52 -26.48
CA VAL A 425 8.45 -17.97 -27.15
C VAL A 425 7.65 -19.07 -27.86
N LYS A 426 8.33 -20.01 -28.54
CA LYS A 426 7.70 -21.09 -29.33
C LYS A 426 6.69 -21.89 -28.52
N THR A 427 7.05 -22.30 -27.31
CA THR A 427 6.20 -23.13 -26.45
C THR A 427 4.91 -22.38 -26.08
N ARG A 428 5.00 -21.09 -25.76
CA ARG A 428 3.85 -20.26 -25.39
C ARG A 428 2.92 -20.04 -26.57
N LEU A 429 3.46 -19.70 -27.73
CA LEU A 429 2.65 -19.50 -28.92
C LEU A 429 1.95 -20.80 -29.37
N MET A 430 2.60 -21.97 -29.28
CA MET A 430 1.96 -23.26 -29.57
C MET A 430 0.77 -23.54 -28.64
N GLN A 431 0.84 -23.15 -27.37
CA GLN A 431 -0.30 -23.23 -26.44
C GLN A 431 -1.45 -22.31 -26.90
N LEU A 432 -1.14 -21.07 -27.28
CA LEU A 432 -2.12 -20.07 -27.71
C LEU A 432 -2.78 -20.37 -29.07
N MET A 433 -2.19 -21.22 -29.91
CA MET A 433 -2.85 -21.73 -31.13
C MET A 433 -4.11 -22.55 -30.81
N GLY A 434 -4.24 -23.07 -29.59
CA GLY A 434 -5.45 -23.74 -29.09
C GLY A 434 -6.37 -22.84 -28.25
N ALA A 435 -6.10 -21.54 -28.14
CA ALA A 435 -6.91 -20.62 -27.34
C ALA A 435 -8.36 -20.54 -27.83
N GLU A 436 -9.30 -20.22 -26.93
CA GLU A 436 -10.73 -20.08 -27.27
C GLU A 436 -10.99 -18.95 -28.27
N SER A 437 -10.27 -17.84 -28.11
CA SER A 437 -10.40 -16.67 -28.99
C SER A 437 -9.81 -16.93 -30.38
N PRO A 438 -10.62 -16.79 -31.47
CA PRO A 438 -10.12 -16.92 -32.84
C PRO A 438 -8.99 -15.94 -33.18
N GLU A 439 -9.06 -14.71 -32.67
CA GLU A 439 -8.05 -13.68 -32.91
C GLU A 439 -6.71 -14.05 -32.28
N VAL A 440 -6.73 -14.58 -31.04
CA VAL A 440 -5.52 -15.05 -30.36
C VAL A 440 -4.89 -16.20 -31.15
N ARG A 441 -5.70 -17.18 -31.59
CA ARG A 441 -5.21 -18.31 -32.42
C ARG A 441 -4.56 -17.81 -33.70
N ARG A 442 -5.20 -16.85 -34.38
CA ARG A 442 -4.72 -16.25 -35.63
C ARG A 442 -3.36 -15.58 -35.44
N HIS A 443 -3.23 -14.71 -34.45
CA HIS A 443 -1.96 -14.02 -34.16
C HIS A 443 -0.87 -14.97 -33.67
N ALA A 444 -1.21 -15.97 -32.86
CA ALA A 444 -0.26 -16.98 -32.41
C ALA A 444 0.27 -17.83 -33.58
N LEU A 445 -0.62 -18.26 -34.49
CA LEU A 445 -0.25 -19.00 -35.69
C LEU A 445 0.65 -18.17 -36.61
N ASN A 446 0.29 -16.91 -36.86
CA ASN A 446 1.10 -16.01 -37.67
C ASN A 446 2.51 -15.84 -37.07
N CYS A 447 2.61 -15.63 -35.77
CA CYS A 447 3.91 -15.52 -35.10
C CYS A 447 4.72 -16.82 -35.17
N ILE A 448 4.09 -18.01 -35.08
CA ILE A 448 4.76 -19.30 -35.32
C ILE A 448 5.35 -19.35 -36.72
N GLN A 449 4.57 -18.97 -37.72
CA GLN A 449 4.99 -19.04 -39.12
C GLN A 449 6.22 -18.17 -39.34
N VAL A 450 6.19 -16.93 -38.85
CA VAL A 450 7.33 -16.02 -38.88
C VAL A 450 8.57 -16.59 -38.18
N LEU A 451 8.39 -17.23 -37.01
CA LEU A 451 9.48 -17.85 -36.26
C LEU A 451 10.14 -19.04 -36.98
N MET A 452 9.35 -19.79 -37.77
CA MET A 452 9.81 -21.00 -38.45
C MET A 452 10.52 -20.71 -39.77
N ILE A 453 10.22 -19.59 -40.44
CA ILE A 453 10.90 -19.15 -41.67
C ILE A 453 12.38 -18.91 -41.40
N THR A 454 13.25 -19.66 -42.09
CA THR A 454 14.72 -19.61 -41.94
C THR A 454 15.38 -18.53 -42.81
N HIS A 455 14.75 -18.12 -43.91
CA HIS A 455 15.30 -17.15 -44.85
C HIS A 455 14.28 -16.07 -45.20
N TRP A 456 14.13 -15.06 -44.34
CA TRP A 456 13.26 -13.90 -44.62
C TRP A 456 13.78 -13.05 -45.80
N ASP A 457 15.10 -13.03 -46.03
CA ASP A 457 15.74 -12.26 -47.10
C ASP A 457 15.35 -12.74 -48.52
N HIS A 458 14.99 -14.02 -48.68
CA HIS A 458 14.55 -14.58 -49.96
C HIS A 458 13.08 -14.30 -50.29
N LEU A 459 12.28 -13.84 -49.32
CA LEU A 459 10.86 -13.49 -49.53
C LEU A 459 10.67 -12.02 -49.94
N ASN A 460 11.50 -11.10 -49.41
CA ASN A 460 11.45 -9.68 -49.78
C ASN A 460 12.10 -9.36 -51.14
N THR A 461 12.77 -10.32 -51.76
CA THR A 461 13.35 -10.21 -53.12
C THR A 461 12.44 -10.78 -54.21
N ALA A 462 11.28 -11.35 -53.83
CA ALA A 462 10.31 -11.97 -54.74
C ALA A 462 8.99 -11.18 -54.87
N LEU A 463 8.92 -9.97 -54.28
CA LEU A 463 7.91 -8.94 -54.48
C LEU A 463 8.63 -7.67 -54.95
#